data_AF-A0A1P8F9T5-F1
#
_entry.id   AF-A0A1P8F9T5-F1
#
_cell.length_a   1.000
_cell.length_b   1.000
_cell.length_c   1.000
_cell.angle_alpha   90.00
_cell.angle_beta   90.00
_cell.angle_gamma   90.00
#
_symmetry.space_group_name_H-M   'P 1'
#
loop_
_entity.id
_entity.type
_entity.pdbx_description
1 polymer ?
#
loop_
_entity_poly.entity_id
_entity_poly.type
_entity_poly.pdbx_seq_one_letter_code
_entity_poly.pdbx_strand_id
1 'polypeptide(L)'
;MNANQRLALAIGILMLIAIAGTIGFSRLEGLSAFDAFYLTVVTITTVGYGDIVPTTDASRLLAMGLVVTGFTFFTAVVITSVQSLFERREETRRSQQLQTLITLFYSEVGDRLIRLLSSCDPDLPCIQEPPSTEKTWTHEDYSQLAEVLKYHGFKVSLEKLDAGKLKEILDSPLLLTLLENPQVFNHALFNKVLRGMFHVKGELAIHEQFSNLSDNLQAHLSNDLSKIYEPAVKLWLSHMKHLEKAYPSLFMTILETNPFGVAKPERSCPPPFPVEPA
;
A
#
# COMPACT_ATOMS: atom_id res chain seq x y z
N MET A 1 -1.71 20.16 7.90
CA MET A 1 -1.88 19.72 9.30
C MET A 1 -2.63 18.39 9.30
N ASN A 2 -1.94 17.30 9.63
CA ASN A 2 -2.45 15.92 9.57
C ASN A 2 -3.49 15.68 10.69
N ALA A 3 -4.34 14.66 10.57
CA ALA A 3 -5.39 14.36 11.56
C ALA A 3 -4.83 14.23 12.99
N ASN A 4 -3.68 13.55 13.14
CA ASN A 4 -2.97 13.44 14.43
C ASN A 4 -2.51 14.80 14.98
N GLN A 5 -2.09 15.74 14.11
CA GLN A 5 -1.66 17.08 14.53
C GLN A 5 -2.85 17.93 14.96
N ARG A 6 -4.00 17.81 14.26
CA ARG A 6 -5.26 18.47 14.64
C ARG A 6 -5.76 17.99 15.99
N LEU A 7 -5.74 16.67 16.21
CA LEU A 7 -6.12 16.04 17.47
C LEU A 7 -5.20 16.47 18.62
N ALA A 8 -3.87 16.43 18.41
CA ALA A 8 -2.90 16.86 19.41
C ALA A 8 -3.07 18.34 19.79
N LEU A 9 -3.31 19.21 18.80
CA LEU A 9 -3.59 20.63 19.05
C LEU A 9 -4.87 20.82 19.86
N ALA A 10 -5.95 20.14 19.50
CA ALA A 10 -7.23 20.23 20.21
C ALA A 10 -7.12 19.74 21.66
N ILE A 11 -6.40 18.64 21.90
CA ILE A 11 -6.10 18.14 23.25
C ILE A 11 -5.27 19.16 24.03
N GLY A 12 -4.23 19.73 23.42
CA GLY A 12 -3.38 20.74 24.07
C GLY A 12 -4.16 21.99 24.50
N ILE A 13 -5.06 22.48 23.65
CA ILE A 13 -5.92 23.63 23.98
C ILE A 13 -6.92 23.28 25.09
N LEU A 14 -7.55 22.10 25.01
CA LEU A 14 -8.48 21.64 26.05
C LEU A 14 -7.80 21.52 27.42
N MET A 15 -6.56 21.00 27.45
CA MET A 15 -5.76 20.92 28.67
C MET A 15 -5.45 22.32 29.24
N LEU A 16 -5.10 23.27 28.38
CA LEU A 16 -4.86 24.66 28.79
C LEU A 16 -6.12 25.31 29.38
N ILE A 17 -7.28 25.10 28.75
CA ILE A 17 -8.58 25.57 29.26
C ILE A 17 -8.90 24.92 30.60
N ALA A 18 -8.68 23.61 30.75
CA ALA A 18 -8.92 22.89 32.00
C ALA A 18 -8.00 23.37 33.13
N ILE A 19 -6.73 23.64 32.85
CA ILE A 19 -5.77 24.20 33.81
C ILE A 19 -6.20 25.62 34.22
N ALA A 20 -6.56 26.47 33.24
CA ALA A 20 -7.02 27.83 33.51
C ALA A 20 -8.31 27.84 34.35
N GLY A 21 -9.27 26.96 34.04
CA GLY A 21 -10.50 26.78 34.83
C GLY A 21 -10.22 26.32 36.25
N THR A 22 -9.32 25.34 36.41
CA THR A 22 -8.93 24.80 37.73
C THR A 22 -8.27 25.88 38.60
N ILE A 23 -7.33 26.65 38.04
CA ILE A 23 -6.68 27.77 38.75
C ILE A 23 -7.72 28.84 39.09
N GLY A 24 -8.62 29.16 38.14
CA GLY A 24 -9.68 30.15 38.33
C GLY A 24 -10.62 29.78 39.46
N PHE A 25 -11.19 28.57 39.47
CA PHE A 25 -12.08 28.13 40.53
C PHE A 25 -11.36 27.97 41.88
N SER A 26 -10.13 27.48 41.91
CA SER A 26 -9.37 27.38 43.16
C SER A 26 -9.13 28.75 43.80
N ARG A 27 -8.84 29.79 43.00
CA ARG A 27 -8.62 31.16 43.50
C ARG A 27 -9.90 31.90 43.86
N LEU A 28 -10.95 31.75 43.05
CA LEU A 28 -12.21 32.50 43.22
C LEU A 28 -13.13 31.89 44.29
N GLU A 29 -13.12 30.57 44.44
CA GLU A 29 -13.99 29.85 45.39
C GLU A 29 -13.22 29.27 46.58
N GLY A 30 -11.88 29.42 46.62
CA GLY A 30 -11.05 28.88 47.71
C GLY A 30 -10.99 27.35 47.74
N LEU A 31 -11.34 26.69 46.62
CA LEU A 31 -11.39 25.24 46.51
C LEU A 31 -9.98 24.62 46.50
N SER A 32 -9.88 23.39 47.02
CA SER A 32 -8.69 22.56 46.81
C SER A 32 -8.43 22.37 45.31
N ALA A 33 -7.18 22.13 44.93
CA ALA A 33 -6.83 21.92 43.52
C ALA A 33 -7.63 20.76 42.89
N PHE A 34 -7.96 19.74 43.68
CA PHE A 34 -8.73 18.59 43.23
C PHE A 34 -10.22 18.95 43.02
N ASP A 35 -10.84 19.65 43.97
CA ASP A 35 -12.24 20.06 43.86
C ASP A 35 -12.46 21.08 42.73
N ALA A 36 -11.51 21.99 42.54
CA ALA A 36 -11.51 22.94 41.43
C ALA A 36 -11.33 22.24 40.07
N PHE A 37 -10.48 21.21 40.00
CA PHE A 37 -10.32 20.40 38.79
C PHE A 37 -11.59 19.61 38.50
N TYR A 38 -12.19 19.00 39.52
CA TYR A 38 -13.46 18.30 39.42
C TYR A 38 -14.58 19.22 38.90
N LEU A 39 -14.76 20.40 39.50
CA LEU A 39 -15.74 21.40 39.04
C LEU A 39 -15.49 21.80 37.58
N THR A 40 -14.22 21.98 37.19
CA THR A 40 -13.84 22.31 35.82
C THR A 40 -14.23 21.19 34.85
N VAL A 41 -13.90 19.94 35.17
CA VAL A 41 -14.22 18.78 34.31
C VAL A 41 -15.72 18.60 34.17
N VAL A 42 -16.48 18.64 35.26
CA VAL A 42 -17.94 18.46 35.27
C VAL A 42 -18.65 19.59 34.50
N THR A 43 -18.08 20.80 34.52
CA THR A 43 -18.56 21.95 33.72
C THR A 43 -18.25 21.78 32.23
N ILE A 44 -16.99 21.47 31.87
CA ILE A 44 -16.54 21.29 30.48
C ILE A 44 -17.28 20.13 29.79
N THR A 45 -17.48 19.03 30.52
CA THR A 45 -18.20 17.85 30.03
C THR A 45 -19.71 18.03 30.05
N THR A 46 -20.23 19.15 30.56
CA THR A 46 -21.65 19.47 30.71
C THR A 46 -22.44 18.44 31.54
N VAL A 47 -21.76 17.68 32.41
CA VAL A 47 -22.40 16.70 33.29
C VAL A 47 -23.17 17.41 34.42
N GLY A 48 -22.55 18.43 35.03
CA GLY A 48 -23.21 19.33 35.99
C GLY A 48 -23.87 18.66 37.20
N TYR A 49 -23.15 17.82 37.96
CA TYR A 49 -23.72 17.11 39.12
C TYR A 49 -24.37 18.03 40.18
N GLY A 50 -23.91 19.27 40.30
CA GLY A 50 -24.49 20.29 41.19
C GLY A 50 -24.10 20.14 42.67
N ASP A 51 -23.12 19.29 42.96
CA ASP A 51 -22.53 19.07 44.28
C ASP A 51 -21.52 20.16 44.68
N ILE A 52 -20.74 20.65 43.71
CA ILE A 52 -19.90 21.85 43.83
C ILE A 52 -20.37 22.84 42.77
N VAL A 53 -20.64 24.09 43.17
CA VAL A 53 -21.18 25.12 42.27
C VAL A 53 -20.49 26.47 42.47
N PRO A 54 -20.32 27.29 41.42
CA PRO A 54 -19.78 28.63 41.53
C PRO A 54 -20.73 29.55 42.33
N THR A 55 -20.26 30.06 43.47
CA THR A 55 -21.08 30.90 44.36
C THR A 55 -20.90 32.40 44.09
N THR A 56 -19.71 32.81 43.64
CA THR A 56 -19.38 34.20 43.32
C THR A 56 -19.75 34.60 41.89
N ASP A 57 -20.04 35.89 41.66
CA ASP A 57 -20.37 36.37 40.30
C ASP A 57 -19.19 36.20 39.33
N ALA A 58 -17.95 36.34 39.82
CA ALA A 58 -16.75 36.13 39.03
C ALA A 58 -16.58 34.66 38.60
N SER A 59 -16.81 33.70 39.49
CA SER A 59 -16.71 32.27 39.16
C SER A 59 -17.86 31.80 38.28
N ARG A 60 -19.05 32.41 38.37
CA ARG A 60 -20.17 32.17 37.44
C ARG A 60 -19.82 32.65 36.03
N LEU A 61 -19.21 33.82 35.90
CA LEU A 61 -18.75 34.33 34.60
C LEU A 61 -17.65 33.43 34.01
N LEU A 62 -16.72 32.95 34.84
CA LEU A 62 -15.74 31.94 34.45
C LEU A 62 -16.42 30.64 33.97
N ALA A 63 -17.42 30.14 34.72
CA ALA A 63 -18.16 28.94 34.35
C ALA A 63 -18.89 29.10 33.01
N MET A 64 -19.54 30.24 32.76
CA MET A 64 -20.16 30.55 31.46
C MET A 64 -19.12 30.51 30.32
N GLY A 65 -17.96 31.12 30.53
CA GLY A 65 -16.86 31.09 29.57
C GLY A 65 -16.32 29.67 29.33
N LEU A 66 -16.18 28.87 30.39
CA LEU A 66 -15.74 27.47 30.33
C LEU A 66 -16.74 26.57 29.61
N VAL A 67 -18.04 26.79 29.78
CA VAL A 67 -19.06 26.05 29.03
C VAL A 67 -18.92 26.36 27.54
N VAL A 68 -18.83 27.63 27.13
CA VAL A 68 -18.72 27.97 25.70
C VAL A 68 -17.41 27.46 25.09
N THR A 69 -16.29 27.70 25.75
CA THR A 69 -14.97 27.35 25.21
C THR A 69 -14.62 25.89 25.44
N GLY A 70 -14.65 25.42 26.68
CA GLY A 70 -14.27 24.07 27.08
C GLY A 70 -15.14 22.99 26.43
N PHE A 71 -16.47 23.13 26.41
CA PHE A 71 -17.34 22.15 25.74
C PHE A 71 -17.08 22.07 24.23
N THR A 72 -16.82 23.21 23.59
CA THR A 72 -16.48 23.25 22.15
C THR A 72 -15.19 22.47 21.85
N PHE A 73 -14.15 22.66 22.67
CA PHE A 73 -12.91 21.89 22.48
C PHE A 73 -13.05 20.42 22.89
N PHE A 74 -13.84 20.13 23.93
CA PHE A 74 -14.14 18.75 24.33
C PHE A 74 -14.84 17.98 23.21
N THR A 75 -15.90 18.54 22.63
CA THR A 75 -16.62 17.93 21.49
C THR A 75 -15.72 17.79 20.26
N ALA A 76 -14.88 18.78 19.96
CA ALA A 76 -13.91 18.69 18.87
C ALA A 76 -12.90 17.53 19.07
N VAL A 77 -12.40 17.33 20.29
CA VAL A 77 -11.52 16.20 20.61
C VAL A 77 -12.24 14.87 20.42
N VAL A 78 -13.49 14.74 20.88
CA VAL A 78 -14.28 13.51 20.71
C VAL A 78 -14.50 13.19 19.22
N ILE A 79 -14.97 14.16 18.43
CA ILE A 79 -15.25 13.97 17.00
C ILE A 79 -13.99 13.59 16.23
N THR A 80 -12.89 14.34 16.43
CA THR A 80 -11.63 14.08 15.72
C THR A 80 -10.99 12.75 16.14
N SER A 81 -11.14 12.35 17.41
CA SER A 81 -10.71 11.03 17.88
C SER A 81 -11.47 9.92 17.15
N VAL A 82 -12.80 10.02 17.09
CA VAL A 82 -13.65 9.04 16.39
C VAL A 82 -13.29 8.96 14.90
N GLN A 83 -13.16 10.11 14.22
CA GLN A 83 -12.74 10.17 12.82
C GLN A 83 -11.39 9.49 12.59
N SER A 84 -10.39 9.77 13.43
CA SER A 84 -9.06 9.16 13.31
C SER A 84 -9.08 7.64 13.48
N LEU A 85 -9.97 7.09 14.31
CA LEU A 85 -10.14 5.65 14.47
C LEU A 85 -10.78 5.03 13.22
N PHE A 86 -11.78 5.69 12.64
CA PHE A 86 -12.41 5.23 11.40
C PHE A 86 -11.43 5.28 10.22
N GLU A 87 -10.67 6.36 10.06
CA GLU A 87 -9.66 6.50 9.02
C GLU A 87 -8.62 5.36 9.09
N ARG A 88 -8.08 5.07 10.28
CA ARG A 88 -7.11 3.97 10.48
C ARG A 88 -7.69 2.60 10.11
N ARG A 89 -8.94 2.35 10.49
CA ARG A 89 -9.63 1.09 10.15
C ARG A 89 -9.86 0.98 8.65
N GLU A 90 -10.25 2.08 8.02
CA GLU A 90 -10.52 2.09 6.58
C GLU A 90 -9.24 1.91 5.76
N GLU A 91 -8.14 2.58 6.13
CA GLU A 91 -6.83 2.37 5.50
C GLU A 91 -6.37 0.92 5.59
N THR A 92 -6.51 0.30 6.77
CA THR A 92 -6.17 -1.12 6.97
C THR A 92 -7.02 -2.01 6.08
N ARG A 93 -8.35 -1.76 6.02
CA ARG A 93 -9.27 -2.52 5.17
C ARG A 93 -8.93 -2.36 3.68
N ARG A 94 -8.65 -1.14 3.23
CA ARG A 94 -8.25 -0.86 1.84
C ARG A 94 -6.97 -1.61 1.46
N SER A 95 -5.97 -1.60 2.35
CA SER A 95 -4.71 -2.33 2.14
C SER A 95 -4.94 -3.84 2.04
N GLN A 96 -5.77 -4.42 2.92
CA GLN A 96 -6.11 -5.86 2.88
C GLN A 96 -6.88 -6.24 1.61
N GLN A 97 -7.86 -5.43 1.20
CA GLN A 97 -8.60 -5.64 -0.04
C GLN A 97 -7.65 -5.63 -1.24
N LEU A 98 -6.76 -4.63 -1.31
CA LEU A 98 -5.78 -4.53 -2.38
C LEU A 98 -4.85 -5.76 -2.43
N GLN A 99 -4.35 -6.24 -1.29
CA GLN A 99 -3.50 -7.43 -1.25
C GLN A 99 -4.23 -8.69 -1.74
N THR A 100 -5.51 -8.83 -1.41
CA THR A 100 -6.35 -9.93 -1.90
C THR A 100 -6.49 -9.88 -3.42
N LEU A 101 -6.72 -8.69 -3.99
CA LEU A 101 -6.83 -8.51 -5.44
C LEU A 101 -5.50 -8.77 -6.16
N ILE A 102 -4.38 -8.37 -5.56
CA ILE A 102 -3.04 -8.66 -6.08
C ILE A 102 -2.77 -10.16 -6.07
N THR A 103 -3.14 -10.85 -4.98
CA THR A 103 -3.01 -12.32 -4.87
C THR A 103 -3.82 -13.02 -5.97
N LEU A 104 -5.08 -12.62 -6.14
CA LEU A 104 -5.97 -13.15 -7.18
C LEU A 104 -5.37 -12.90 -8.58
N PHE A 105 -4.89 -11.68 -8.82
CA PHE A 105 -4.23 -11.32 -10.07
C PHE A 105 -3.04 -12.23 -10.37
N TYR A 106 -2.12 -12.45 -9.43
CA TYR A 106 -0.95 -13.31 -9.70
C TYR A 106 -1.32 -14.78 -9.87
N SER A 107 -2.30 -15.27 -9.11
CA SER A 107 -2.76 -16.66 -9.22
C SER A 107 -3.36 -17.00 -10.59
N GLU A 108 -4.02 -16.03 -11.24
CA GLU A 108 -4.68 -16.28 -12.52
C GLU A 108 -3.93 -15.70 -13.71
N VAL A 109 -3.31 -14.53 -13.59
CA VAL A 109 -2.85 -13.76 -14.76
C VAL A 109 -1.39 -13.35 -14.61
N GLY A 110 -1.04 -12.72 -13.49
CA GLY A 110 0.24 -12.05 -13.29
C GLY A 110 1.44 -12.97 -13.45
N ASP A 111 1.40 -14.19 -12.93
CA ASP A 111 2.53 -15.13 -13.07
C ASP A 111 2.72 -15.58 -14.52
N ARG A 112 1.62 -15.87 -15.23
CA ARG A 112 1.66 -16.24 -16.65
C ARG A 112 2.19 -15.07 -17.50
N LEU A 113 1.77 -13.85 -17.18
CA LEU A 113 2.24 -12.64 -17.83
C LEU A 113 3.75 -12.45 -17.62
N ILE A 114 4.23 -12.49 -16.37
CA ILE A 114 5.65 -12.31 -16.08
C ILE A 114 6.48 -13.40 -16.75
N ARG A 115 6.06 -14.67 -16.68
CA ARG A 115 6.76 -15.79 -17.35
C ARG A 115 6.90 -15.59 -18.85
N LEU A 116 5.83 -15.15 -19.50
CA LEU A 116 5.85 -14.89 -20.94
C LEU A 116 6.80 -13.74 -21.28
N LEU A 117 6.71 -12.63 -20.55
CA LEU A 117 7.56 -11.45 -20.79
C LEU A 117 9.02 -11.70 -20.43
N SER A 118 9.30 -12.44 -19.36
CA SER A 118 10.66 -12.80 -18.95
C SER A 118 11.35 -13.72 -19.96
N SER A 119 10.62 -14.63 -20.61
CA SER A 119 11.19 -15.45 -21.70
C SER A 119 11.55 -14.65 -22.95
N CYS A 120 11.00 -13.44 -23.08
CA CYS A 120 11.25 -12.53 -24.18
C CYS A 120 12.31 -11.47 -23.86
N ASP A 121 12.82 -11.43 -22.63
CA ASP A 121 13.78 -10.44 -22.17
C ASP A 121 15.21 -10.87 -22.51
N PRO A 122 15.91 -10.16 -23.43
CA PRO A 122 17.26 -10.52 -23.84
C PRO A 122 18.32 -10.21 -22.77
N ASP A 123 18.02 -9.26 -21.88
CA ASP A 123 18.95 -8.73 -20.89
C ASP A 123 18.71 -9.39 -19.52
N LEU A 124 17.73 -10.29 -19.38
CA LEU A 124 17.43 -10.94 -18.12
C LEU A 124 18.66 -11.70 -17.62
N PRO A 125 19.19 -11.38 -16.43
CA PRO A 125 20.35 -12.08 -15.89
C PRO A 125 20.01 -13.55 -15.70
N CYS A 126 21.03 -14.42 -15.86
CA CYS A 126 20.90 -15.84 -15.53
C CYS A 126 20.51 -15.98 -14.06
N ILE A 127 19.23 -16.20 -13.77
CA ILE A 127 18.79 -16.61 -12.45
C ILE A 127 19.11 -18.09 -12.37
N GLN A 128 20.18 -18.43 -11.66
CA GLN A 128 20.56 -19.83 -11.47
C GLN A 128 19.39 -20.57 -10.81
N GLU A 129 19.04 -21.75 -11.33
CA GLU A 129 18.21 -22.70 -10.59
C GLU A 129 18.81 -22.85 -9.18
N PRO A 130 17.99 -23.01 -8.12
CA PRO A 130 18.52 -23.55 -6.88
C PRO A 130 19.24 -24.86 -7.24
N PRO A 131 20.53 -25.00 -6.88
CA PRO A 131 21.35 -26.08 -7.41
C PRO A 131 20.79 -27.40 -6.90
N SER A 132 20.37 -28.25 -7.83
CA SER A 132 19.85 -29.61 -7.64
C SER A 132 18.42 -29.73 -7.07
N THR A 133 17.79 -30.82 -7.45
CA THR A 133 16.47 -31.36 -7.08
C THR A 133 16.19 -31.49 -5.57
N GLU A 134 17.11 -31.04 -4.71
CA GLU A 134 17.01 -31.10 -3.24
C GLU A 134 17.03 -29.72 -2.58
N LYS A 135 17.32 -28.63 -3.31
CA LYS A 135 17.45 -27.29 -2.72
C LYS A 135 16.19 -26.45 -2.97
N THR A 136 15.45 -26.19 -1.91
CA THR A 136 14.30 -25.27 -1.91
C THR A 136 14.77 -23.82 -1.92
N TRP A 137 14.03 -22.92 -2.57
CA TRP A 137 14.29 -21.49 -2.49
C TRP A 137 14.28 -21.00 -1.04
N THR A 138 15.16 -20.05 -0.70
CA THR A 138 15.25 -19.44 0.63
C THR A 138 14.89 -17.95 0.61
N HIS A 139 14.69 -17.38 1.80
CA HIS A 139 14.51 -15.92 1.98
C HIS A 139 15.70 -15.10 1.47
N GLU A 140 16.91 -15.67 1.55
CA GLU A 140 18.12 -15.04 1.04
C GLU A 140 18.14 -15.04 -0.50
N ASP A 141 17.77 -16.16 -1.13
CA ASP A 141 17.64 -16.26 -2.59
C ASP A 141 16.61 -15.25 -3.13
N TYR A 142 15.48 -15.09 -2.42
CA TYR A 142 14.48 -14.07 -2.76
C TYR A 142 15.05 -12.65 -2.63
N SER A 143 15.79 -12.36 -1.56
CA SER A 143 16.38 -11.04 -1.32
C SER A 143 17.40 -10.67 -2.39
N GLN A 144 18.23 -11.63 -2.81
CA GLN A 144 19.18 -11.47 -3.91
C GLN A 144 18.46 -11.23 -5.24
N LEU A 145 17.44 -12.04 -5.55
CA LEU A 145 16.61 -11.88 -6.75
C LEU A 145 15.95 -10.49 -6.78
N ALA A 146 15.38 -10.05 -5.65
CA ALA A 146 14.74 -8.75 -5.54
C ALA A 146 15.71 -7.59 -5.80
N GLU A 147 16.96 -7.70 -5.31
CA GLU A 147 17.97 -6.64 -5.51
C GLU A 147 18.47 -6.59 -6.96
N VAL A 148 18.63 -7.75 -7.62
CA VAL A 148 18.97 -7.81 -9.04
C VAL A 148 17.87 -7.18 -9.90
N LEU A 149 16.61 -7.56 -9.66
CA LEU A 149 15.46 -7.08 -10.44
C LEU A 149 15.16 -5.59 -10.22
N LYS A 150 15.58 -5.01 -9.09
CA LYS A 150 15.36 -3.59 -8.78
C LYS A 150 16.06 -2.63 -9.76
N TYR A 151 17.22 -3.03 -10.29
CA TYR A 151 18.01 -2.22 -11.23
C TYR A 151 17.93 -2.74 -12.67
N HIS A 152 17.11 -3.75 -12.92
CA HIS A 152 16.97 -4.37 -14.23
C HIS A 152 16.20 -3.45 -15.21
N GLY A 153 16.58 -3.52 -16.49
CA GLY A 153 16.02 -2.65 -17.54
C GLY A 153 14.69 -3.11 -18.13
N PHE A 154 14.26 -4.35 -17.85
CA PHE A 154 12.98 -4.94 -18.27
C PHE A 154 12.59 -4.65 -19.73
N LYS A 155 13.30 -5.27 -20.68
CA LYS A 155 13.00 -5.12 -22.12
C LYS A 155 12.26 -6.34 -22.64
N VAL A 156 11.43 -6.15 -23.66
CA VAL A 156 10.67 -7.22 -24.30
C VAL A 156 10.99 -7.30 -25.79
N SER A 157 11.63 -8.39 -26.23
CA SER A 157 11.80 -8.69 -27.66
C SER A 157 10.57 -9.39 -28.23
N LEU A 158 9.98 -8.82 -29.29
CA LEU A 158 8.80 -9.41 -29.92
C LEU A 158 9.10 -10.66 -30.75
N GLU A 159 10.37 -10.90 -31.13
CA GLU A 159 10.75 -12.05 -31.95
C GLU A 159 10.41 -13.40 -31.30
N LYS A 160 10.47 -13.45 -29.96
CA LYS A 160 10.20 -14.64 -29.15
C LYS A 160 8.80 -14.64 -28.54
N LEU A 161 8.00 -13.61 -28.79
CA LEU A 161 6.72 -13.42 -28.14
C LEU A 161 5.63 -14.27 -28.78
N ASP A 162 5.04 -15.16 -27.99
CA ASP A 162 3.87 -15.94 -28.38
C ASP A 162 2.59 -15.08 -28.24
N ALA A 163 2.11 -14.56 -29.38
CA ALA A 163 0.90 -13.74 -29.46
C ALA A 163 -0.35 -14.47 -28.94
N GLY A 164 -0.44 -15.78 -29.19
CA GLY A 164 -1.58 -16.60 -28.78
C GLY A 164 -1.67 -16.69 -27.26
N LYS A 165 -0.54 -16.99 -26.60
CA LYS A 165 -0.46 -17.01 -25.12
C LYS A 165 -0.71 -15.64 -24.52
N LEU A 166 -0.17 -14.58 -25.12
CA LEU A 166 -0.43 -13.21 -24.64
C LEU A 166 -1.92 -12.89 -24.72
N LYS A 167 -2.58 -13.21 -25.84
CA LYS A 167 -4.01 -12.99 -26.03
C LYS A 167 -4.84 -13.78 -25.01
N GLU A 168 -4.52 -15.06 -24.77
CA GLU A 168 -5.19 -15.88 -23.76
C GLU A 168 -5.12 -15.24 -22.36
N ILE A 169 -3.94 -14.73 -21.96
CA ILE A 169 -3.77 -14.03 -20.68
C ILE A 169 -4.62 -12.76 -20.62
N LEU A 170 -4.63 -11.97 -21.70
CA LEU A 170 -5.38 -10.72 -21.81
C LEU A 170 -6.90 -10.94 -21.93
N ASP A 171 -7.34 -12.12 -22.32
CA ASP A 171 -8.75 -12.51 -22.38
C ASP A 171 -9.33 -13.02 -21.06
N SER A 172 -8.52 -13.05 -20.00
CA SER A 172 -9.01 -13.39 -18.67
C SER A 172 -10.15 -12.46 -18.21
N PRO A 173 -11.31 -13.02 -17.78
CA PRO A 173 -12.44 -12.23 -17.28
C PRO A 173 -12.07 -11.44 -16.01
N LEU A 174 -11.09 -11.92 -15.25
CA LEU A 174 -10.60 -11.27 -14.04
C LEU A 174 -10.14 -9.83 -14.31
N LEU A 175 -9.56 -9.54 -15.47
CA LEU A 175 -9.05 -8.20 -15.78
C LEU A 175 -10.15 -7.15 -15.76
N LEU A 176 -11.35 -7.48 -16.26
CA LEU A 176 -12.50 -6.58 -16.22
C LEU A 176 -12.99 -6.37 -14.79
N THR A 177 -13.08 -7.45 -14.00
CA THR A 177 -13.45 -7.37 -12.57
C THR A 177 -12.46 -6.52 -11.77
N LEU A 178 -11.16 -6.64 -12.05
CA LEU A 178 -10.13 -5.82 -11.42
C LEU A 178 -10.21 -4.36 -11.87
N LEU A 179 -10.59 -4.10 -13.12
CA LEU A 179 -10.74 -2.76 -13.67
C LEU A 179 -11.90 -2.01 -13.02
N GLU A 180 -12.95 -2.69 -12.60
CA GLU A 180 -14.07 -2.04 -11.91
C GLU A 180 -13.76 -1.71 -10.44
N ASN A 181 -12.67 -2.24 -9.89
CA ASN A 181 -12.34 -2.05 -8.48
C ASN A 181 -11.57 -0.75 -8.21
N PRO A 182 -12.11 0.17 -7.38
CA PRO A 182 -11.47 1.47 -7.14
C PRO A 182 -10.12 1.37 -6.42
N GLN A 183 -9.88 0.30 -5.65
CA GLN A 183 -8.59 0.14 -4.94
C GLN A 183 -7.44 -0.15 -5.91
N VAL A 184 -7.73 -0.82 -7.04
CA VAL A 184 -6.72 -1.12 -8.06
C VAL A 184 -6.24 0.17 -8.72
N PHE A 185 -7.16 1.08 -9.08
CA PHE A 185 -6.82 2.37 -9.67
C PHE A 185 -5.96 3.26 -8.77
N ASN A 186 -6.22 3.22 -7.46
CA ASN A 186 -5.48 4.03 -6.49
C ASN A 186 -4.06 3.49 -6.24
N HIS A 187 -3.79 2.23 -6.60
CA HIS A 187 -2.46 1.65 -6.44
C HIS A 187 -1.60 1.88 -7.68
N ALA A 188 -0.51 2.64 -7.54
CA ALA A 188 0.32 3.13 -8.65
C ALA A 188 0.80 2.02 -9.61
N LEU A 189 1.37 0.93 -9.08
CA LEU A 189 1.89 -0.16 -9.92
C LEU A 189 0.78 -0.99 -10.53
N PHE A 190 -0.24 -1.34 -9.74
CA PHE A 190 -1.29 -2.26 -10.18
C PHE A 190 -2.18 -1.61 -11.26
N ASN A 191 -2.52 -0.33 -11.07
CA ASN A 191 -3.18 0.47 -12.09
C ASN A 191 -2.37 0.52 -13.40
N LYS A 192 -1.04 0.72 -13.30
CA LYS A 192 -0.16 0.80 -14.48
C LYS A 192 -0.12 -0.52 -15.25
N VAL A 193 0.00 -1.66 -14.55
CA VAL A 193 -0.06 -3.00 -15.15
C VAL A 193 -1.41 -3.20 -15.83
N LEU A 194 -2.51 -3.02 -15.10
CA LEU A 194 -3.84 -3.34 -15.58
C LEU A 194 -4.22 -2.48 -16.79
N ARG A 195 -3.99 -1.17 -16.75
CA ARG A 195 -4.25 -0.28 -17.88
C ARG A 195 -3.39 -0.63 -19.09
N GLY A 196 -2.11 -0.92 -18.89
CA GLY A 196 -1.23 -1.32 -19.99
C GLY A 196 -1.70 -2.63 -20.64
N MET A 197 -2.15 -3.60 -19.84
CA MET A 197 -2.73 -4.83 -20.38
C MET A 197 -3.97 -4.56 -21.23
N PHE A 198 -4.88 -3.69 -20.79
CA PHE A 198 -6.05 -3.30 -21.61
C PHE A 198 -5.66 -2.54 -22.87
N HIS A 199 -4.63 -1.70 -22.81
CA HIS A 199 -4.11 -1.00 -23.97
C HIS A 199 -3.61 -1.99 -25.03
N VAL A 200 -2.72 -2.90 -24.64
CA VAL A 200 -2.19 -3.95 -25.51
C VAL A 200 -3.32 -4.84 -26.03
N LYS A 201 -4.28 -5.20 -25.18
CA LYS A 201 -5.46 -5.97 -25.59
C LYS A 201 -6.22 -5.28 -26.73
N GLY A 202 -6.43 -3.97 -26.62
CA GLY A 202 -7.06 -3.17 -27.67
C GLY A 202 -6.27 -3.17 -28.97
N GLU A 203 -4.94 -3.10 -28.91
CA GLU A 203 -4.06 -3.16 -30.08
C GLU A 203 -4.09 -4.55 -30.75
N LEU A 204 -4.08 -5.63 -29.97
CA LEU A 204 -4.18 -7.02 -30.48
C LEU A 204 -5.56 -7.35 -31.07
N ALA A 205 -6.62 -6.66 -30.65
CA ALA A 205 -7.94 -6.84 -31.24
C ALA A 205 -8.00 -6.35 -32.69
N ILE A 206 -7.11 -5.44 -33.07
CA ILE A 206 -7.03 -4.87 -34.43
C ILE A 206 -6.09 -5.72 -35.32
N HIS A 207 -5.06 -6.33 -34.73
CA HIS A 207 -4.04 -7.09 -35.45
C HIS A 207 -3.94 -8.52 -34.93
N GLU A 208 -4.44 -9.50 -35.70
CA GLU A 208 -4.47 -10.92 -35.28
C GLU A 208 -3.08 -11.57 -35.13
N GLN A 209 -2.03 -11.02 -35.78
CA GLN A 209 -0.66 -11.56 -35.74
C GLN A 209 0.40 -10.45 -35.81
N PHE A 210 1.49 -10.60 -35.02
CA PHE A 210 2.60 -9.64 -34.97
C PHE A 210 3.43 -9.55 -36.26
N SER A 211 3.44 -10.60 -37.06
CA SER A 211 4.23 -10.72 -38.29
C SER A 211 3.83 -9.73 -39.40
N ASN A 212 2.62 -9.14 -39.32
CA ASN A 212 2.10 -8.19 -40.30
C ASN A 212 2.21 -6.72 -39.83
N LEU A 213 2.87 -6.46 -38.70
CA LEU A 213 3.04 -5.11 -38.17
C LEU A 213 4.23 -4.42 -38.83
N SER A 214 4.09 -3.12 -39.11
CA SER A 214 5.22 -2.29 -39.53
C SER A 214 6.28 -2.20 -38.42
N ASP A 215 7.54 -2.00 -38.81
CA ASP A 215 8.67 -1.92 -37.86
C ASP A 215 8.44 -0.89 -36.74
N ASN A 216 7.77 0.23 -37.05
CA ASN A 216 7.43 1.27 -36.08
C ASN A 216 6.40 0.78 -35.04
N LEU A 217 5.41 0.01 -35.48
CA LEU A 217 4.38 -0.52 -34.59
C LEU A 217 4.92 -1.68 -33.73
N GLN A 218 5.83 -2.48 -34.26
CA GLN A 218 6.58 -3.48 -33.47
C GLN A 218 7.41 -2.80 -32.37
N ALA A 219 8.13 -1.74 -32.70
CA ALA A 219 8.89 -0.97 -31.70
C ALA A 219 7.97 -0.34 -30.63
N HIS A 220 6.81 0.18 -31.03
CA HIS A 220 5.81 0.72 -30.10
C HIS A 220 5.28 -0.34 -29.12
N LEU A 221 4.86 -1.49 -29.64
CA LEU A 221 4.33 -2.57 -28.82
C LEU A 221 5.38 -3.18 -27.87
N SER A 222 6.61 -3.35 -28.33
CA SER A 222 7.74 -3.78 -27.48
C SER A 222 7.93 -2.83 -26.30
N ASN A 223 7.89 -1.52 -26.55
CA ASN A 223 8.00 -0.51 -25.51
C ASN A 223 6.82 -0.56 -24.53
N ASP A 224 5.60 -0.76 -25.02
CA ASP A 224 4.41 -0.84 -24.16
C ASP A 224 4.37 -2.11 -23.31
N LEU A 225 4.79 -3.26 -23.86
CA LEU A 225 5.00 -4.47 -23.08
C LEU A 225 6.09 -4.28 -22.02
N SER A 226 7.18 -3.58 -22.35
CA SER A 226 8.23 -3.24 -21.38
C SER A 226 7.71 -2.35 -20.25
N LYS A 227 6.84 -1.37 -20.57
CA LYS A 227 6.16 -0.51 -19.57
C LYS A 227 5.16 -1.26 -18.69
N ILE A 228 4.68 -2.43 -19.10
CA ILE A 228 3.85 -3.33 -18.29
C ILE A 228 4.73 -4.26 -17.44
N TYR A 229 5.80 -4.78 -18.06
CA TYR A 229 6.67 -5.78 -17.47
C TYR A 229 7.32 -5.29 -16.18
N GLU A 230 7.99 -4.13 -16.20
CA GLU A 230 8.65 -3.59 -15.01
C GLU A 230 7.67 -3.39 -13.83
N PRO A 231 6.52 -2.69 -13.99
CA PRO A 231 5.54 -2.59 -12.92
C PRO A 231 4.96 -3.92 -12.45
N ALA A 232 4.78 -4.89 -13.35
CA ALA A 232 4.29 -6.22 -12.99
C ALA A 232 5.32 -6.95 -12.12
N VAL A 233 6.61 -6.84 -12.41
CA VAL A 233 7.66 -7.43 -11.57
C VAL A 233 7.76 -6.71 -10.23
N LYS A 234 7.74 -5.37 -10.22
CA LYS A 234 7.78 -4.58 -8.96
C LYS A 234 6.57 -4.86 -8.07
N LEU A 235 5.39 -5.04 -8.67
CA LEU A 235 4.17 -5.41 -7.95
C LEU A 235 4.29 -6.82 -7.36
N TRP A 236 4.89 -7.76 -8.10
CA TRP A 236 5.13 -9.13 -7.63
C TRP A 236 6.11 -9.16 -6.46
N LEU A 237 7.23 -8.43 -6.53
CA LEU A 237 8.17 -8.30 -5.41
C LEU A 237 7.51 -7.70 -4.17
N SER A 238 6.70 -6.65 -4.35
CA SER A 238 5.93 -6.06 -3.24
C SER A 238 4.96 -7.07 -2.62
N HIS A 239 4.29 -7.87 -3.45
CA HIS A 239 3.39 -8.92 -3.03
C HIS A 239 4.11 -10.05 -2.28
N MET A 240 5.22 -10.54 -2.81
CA MET A 240 6.05 -11.58 -2.18
C MET A 240 6.56 -11.13 -0.80
N LYS A 241 7.03 -9.89 -0.68
CA LYS A 241 7.43 -9.32 0.62
C LYS A 241 6.27 -9.23 1.61
N HIS A 242 5.05 -8.98 1.14
CA HIS A 242 3.87 -9.01 1.99
C HIS A 242 3.56 -10.44 2.46
N LEU A 243 3.60 -11.42 1.56
CA LEU A 243 3.38 -12.82 1.87
C LEU A 243 4.43 -13.36 2.85
N GLU A 244 5.70 -13.00 2.67
CA GLU A 244 6.79 -13.38 3.58
C GLU A 244 6.46 -13.04 5.04
N LYS A 245 5.88 -11.86 5.26
CA LYS A 245 5.53 -11.38 6.61
C LYS A 245 4.18 -11.92 7.11
N ALA A 246 3.18 -11.99 6.24
CA ALA A 246 1.80 -12.28 6.64
C ALA A 246 1.43 -13.78 6.55
N TYR A 247 2.01 -14.50 5.58
CA TYR A 247 1.72 -15.90 5.26
C TYR A 247 3.00 -16.66 4.84
N PRO A 248 3.94 -16.92 5.78
CA PRO A 248 5.28 -17.45 5.44
C PRO A 248 5.26 -18.78 4.68
N SER A 249 4.29 -19.67 4.98
CA SER A 249 4.15 -20.94 4.27
C SER A 249 3.75 -20.75 2.81
N LEU A 250 2.79 -19.86 2.54
CA LEU A 250 2.32 -19.55 1.19
C LEU A 250 3.42 -18.85 0.37
N PHE A 251 4.19 -17.98 1.02
CA PHE A 251 5.36 -17.36 0.41
C PHE A 251 6.35 -18.39 -0.14
N MET A 252 6.72 -19.39 0.66
CA MET A 252 7.64 -20.45 0.22
C MET A 252 7.08 -21.24 -0.96
N THR A 253 5.79 -21.60 -0.92
CA THR A 253 5.11 -22.30 -2.02
C THR A 253 5.12 -21.50 -3.32
N ILE A 254 4.82 -20.20 -3.27
CA ILE A 254 4.81 -19.34 -4.48
C ILE A 254 6.24 -19.08 -4.99
N LEU A 255 7.23 -19.03 -4.08
CA LEU A 255 8.63 -18.83 -4.43
C LEU A 255 9.21 -20.03 -5.20
N GLU A 256 8.79 -21.25 -4.85
CA GLU A 256 9.13 -22.46 -5.62
C GLU A 256 8.65 -22.37 -7.07
N THR A 257 7.46 -21.80 -7.27
CA THR A 257 6.90 -21.53 -8.59
C THR A 257 7.18 -20.09 -9.05
N ASN A 258 8.34 -19.51 -8.74
CA ASN A 258 8.62 -18.15 -9.19
C ASN A 258 8.57 -18.02 -10.74
N PRO A 259 8.17 -16.86 -11.27
CA PRO A 259 7.92 -16.68 -12.69
C PRO A 259 9.20 -16.50 -13.53
N PHE A 260 10.38 -16.36 -12.92
CA PHE A 260 11.63 -16.09 -13.64
C PHE A 260 12.47 -17.34 -13.92
N GLY A 261 12.12 -18.50 -13.34
CA GLY A 261 12.94 -19.71 -13.35
C GLY A 261 12.91 -20.58 -14.61
N VAL A 262 12.75 -20.03 -15.82
CA VAL A 262 12.83 -20.84 -17.06
C VAL A 262 13.42 -20.06 -18.24
N ALA A 263 14.74 -19.93 -18.27
CA ALA A 263 15.48 -19.80 -19.52
C ALA A 263 16.92 -20.28 -19.30
N LYS A 264 17.25 -21.49 -19.77
CA LYS A 264 18.65 -21.83 -20.03
C LYS A 264 19.16 -20.84 -21.09
N PRO A 265 20.15 -19.99 -20.80
CA PRO A 265 20.71 -19.16 -21.83
C PRO A 265 21.57 -20.04 -22.75
N GLU A 266 21.42 -19.85 -24.07
CA GLU A 266 22.34 -20.40 -25.07
C GLU A 266 23.77 -19.81 -24.94
N ARG A 267 23.95 -18.79 -24.11
CA ARG A 267 25.25 -18.17 -23.82
C ARG A 267 25.72 -18.55 -22.42
N SER A 268 27.00 -18.89 -22.31
CA SER A 268 27.69 -19.11 -21.03
C SER A 268 27.39 -17.95 -20.08
N CYS A 269 26.73 -18.24 -18.97
CA CYS A 269 26.47 -17.24 -17.93
C CYS A 269 27.80 -16.65 -17.47
N PRO A 270 27.93 -15.31 -17.37
CA PRO A 270 29.00 -14.74 -16.58
C PRO A 270 28.89 -15.29 -15.14
N PRO A 271 30.03 -15.46 -14.43
CA PRO A 271 30.06 -16.08 -13.12
C PRO A 271 29.06 -15.39 -12.17
N PRO A 272 28.42 -16.16 -11.28
CA PRO A 272 27.44 -15.62 -10.37
C PRO A 272 28.18 -14.70 -9.41
N PHE A 273 27.81 -13.42 -9.47
CA PHE A 273 28.24 -12.38 -8.55
C PHE A 273 29.70 -11.90 -8.74
N PRO A 274 29.95 -10.58 -8.64
CA PRO A 274 31.30 -10.10 -8.38
C PRO A 274 31.71 -10.62 -7.00
N VAL A 275 32.66 -11.54 -6.96
CA VAL A 275 33.36 -11.93 -5.74
C VAL A 275 34.00 -10.65 -5.20
N GLU A 276 33.57 -10.18 -4.03
CA GLU A 276 34.25 -9.11 -3.32
C GLU A 276 35.73 -9.51 -3.17
N PRO A 277 36.69 -8.64 -3.56
CA PRO A 277 38.10 -8.95 -3.36
C PRO A 277 38.38 -8.99 -1.86
N ALA A 278 38.96 -10.12 -1.43
CA ALA A 278 39.46 -10.38 -0.08
C ALA A 278 40.54 -9.39 0.37
#